data_AF-A0A8B9PLZ4-F1
#
_entry.id   AF-A0A8B9PLZ4-F1
#
_cell.length_a   1.000
_cell.length_b   1.000
_cell.length_c   1.000
_cell.angle_alpha   90.00
_cell.angle_beta   90.00
_cell.angle_gamma   90.00
#
_symmetry.space_group_name_H-M   'P 1'
#
loop_
_entity.id
_entity.type
_entity.pdbx_description
1 polymer ?
#
loop_
_entity_poly.entity_id
_entity_poly.type
_entity_poly.pdbx_seq_one_letter_code
_entity_poly.pdbx_strand_id
1 'polypeptide(L)'
;LYFLNIPNDNLKLNYPSLAFIFCYALQSALSSEKSVSEVPETVDDFLCNFLVRLGMSRTLDCFQTEWYELIERGVFTAQDAGLVPTVYTRNQQLETENMHLKKDLENYKLAANKAKEALLKMQKERDFHRMHHKRVVQEKNKLICDIKRLKTHYASYEPVLKQLTEKYQSTLRQKMLTSLERDRAVGQVTGLQATLQNLESGRSIQIPVTKGKIFS
;
A
#
# COMPACT_ATOMS: atom_id res chain seq x y z
N LEU A 1 17.21 24.67 -33.42
CA LEU A 1 18.58 24.16 -33.15
C LEU A 1 18.79 22.80 -33.84
N TYR A 2 18.94 22.80 -35.17
CA TYR A 2 19.57 21.70 -35.91
C TYR A 2 20.42 22.34 -37.01
N PHE A 3 21.65 22.68 -36.65
CA PHE A 3 22.71 23.03 -37.58
C PHE A 3 23.13 21.76 -38.32
N LEU A 4 22.87 21.70 -39.63
CA LEU A 4 23.45 20.68 -40.49
C LEU A 4 24.94 21.00 -40.69
N ASN A 5 25.77 20.20 -40.02
CA ASN A 5 27.20 20.05 -40.31
C ASN A 5 27.34 19.51 -41.74
N ILE A 6 27.86 20.33 -42.66
CA ILE A 6 28.27 19.88 -44.00
C ILE A 6 29.77 19.55 -43.93
N PRO A 7 30.20 18.32 -44.23
CA PRO A 7 31.60 17.96 -44.30
C PRO A 7 32.29 18.72 -45.43
N ASN A 8 33.43 19.28 -45.07
CA ASN A 8 34.26 20.16 -45.87
C ASN A 8 35.06 19.33 -46.86
N ASP A 9 34.49 18.98 -48.02
CA ASP A 9 35.25 18.45 -49.14
C ASP A 9 34.63 18.87 -50.48
N ASN A 10 35.41 19.68 -51.21
CA ASN A 10 35.19 20.14 -52.58
C ASN A 10 34.01 21.11 -52.82
N LEU A 11 34.04 22.26 -52.16
CA LEU A 11 33.37 23.46 -52.65
C LEU A 11 34.05 23.99 -53.93
N LYS A 12 33.63 23.47 -55.07
CA LYS A 12 33.43 24.28 -56.28
C LYS A 12 31.92 24.44 -56.52
N LEU A 13 31.20 24.87 -55.50
CA LEU A 13 29.87 25.44 -55.69
C LEU A 13 30.08 26.89 -56.08
N ASN A 14 29.79 27.17 -57.34
CA ASN A 14 29.86 28.50 -57.95
C ASN A 14 29.11 29.48 -57.04
N TYR A 15 29.75 30.60 -56.65
CA TYR A 15 29.19 31.66 -55.80
C TYR A 15 27.71 32.05 -56.05
N PRO A 16 27.16 32.01 -57.29
CA PRO A 16 25.71 32.16 -57.51
C PRO A 16 24.81 31.16 -56.78
N SER A 17 25.24 29.91 -56.56
CA SER A 17 24.43 28.85 -55.90
C SER A 17 24.25 29.06 -54.40
N LEU A 18 25.27 29.58 -53.70
CA LEU A 18 25.17 29.92 -52.28
C LEU A 18 24.30 31.16 -52.05
N ALA A 19 24.40 32.16 -52.94
CA ALA A 19 23.49 33.29 -52.95
C ALA A 19 22.05 32.83 -53.22
N PHE A 20 21.86 31.83 -54.08
CA PHE A 20 20.55 31.24 -54.40
C PHE A 20 19.89 30.56 -53.21
N ILE A 21 20.63 29.69 -52.51
CA ILE A 21 20.16 28.98 -51.31
C ILE A 21 19.87 29.98 -50.18
N PHE A 22 20.72 30.99 -50.02
CA PHE A 22 20.54 32.01 -49.00
C PHE A 22 19.34 32.93 -49.28
N CYS A 23 19.11 33.31 -50.55
CA CYS A 23 17.97 34.15 -50.94
C CYS A 23 16.64 33.39 -50.78
N TYR A 24 16.60 32.11 -51.14
CA TYR A 24 15.43 31.26 -50.96
C TYR A 24 15.12 31.03 -49.46
N ALA A 25 16.16 30.80 -48.64
CA ALA A 25 16.01 30.68 -47.19
C ALA A 25 15.52 31.99 -46.54
N LEU A 26 15.95 33.14 -47.05
CA LEU A 26 15.51 34.44 -46.55
C LEU A 26 14.05 34.74 -46.96
N GLN A 27 13.66 34.42 -48.20
CA GLN A 27 12.30 34.57 -48.71
C GLN A 27 11.30 33.68 -47.95
N SER A 28 11.70 32.44 -47.66
CA SER A 28 10.93 31.48 -46.87
C SER A 28 10.83 31.85 -45.37
N ALA A 29 11.85 32.52 -44.83
CA ALA A 29 11.81 33.05 -43.46
C ALA A 29 10.87 34.27 -43.34
N LEU A 30 10.79 35.11 -44.38
CA LEU A 30 9.94 36.31 -44.43
C LEU A 30 8.44 36.00 -44.54
N SER A 31 8.05 34.80 -45.01
CA SER A 31 6.66 34.34 -45.04
C SER A 31 6.20 33.68 -43.74
N SER A 32 7.11 33.43 -42.78
CA SER A 32 6.82 32.70 -41.53
C SER A 32 6.33 33.60 -40.37
N GLU A 33 6.49 34.93 -40.47
CA GLU A 33 5.97 35.90 -39.48
C GLU A 33 4.84 36.76 -40.06
N LYS A 34 3.71 36.14 -40.41
CA LYS A 34 2.44 36.87 -40.56
C LYS A 34 1.32 36.15 -39.81
N SER A 35 0.84 36.84 -38.78
CA SER A 35 -0.49 36.70 -38.21
C SER A 35 -1.54 36.44 -39.30
N VAL A 36 -2.45 35.52 -39.01
CA VAL A 36 -3.56 35.03 -39.85
C VAL A 36 -4.15 36.13 -40.75
N SER A 37 -3.66 36.19 -41.97
CA SER A 37 -4.25 36.90 -43.09
C SER A 37 -4.18 35.94 -44.27
N GLU A 38 -5.35 35.57 -44.80
CA GLU A 38 -5.58 34.68 -45.95
C GLU A 38 -4.98 35.27 -47.23
N VAL A 39 -3.66 35.52 -47.29
CA VAL A 39 -2.98 35.72 -48.57
C VAL A 39 -2.73 34.31 -49.11
N PRO A 40 -3.36 33.92 -50.23
CA PRO A 40 -3.16 32.59 -50.78
C PRO A 40 -1.69 32.38 -51.10
N GLU A 41 -1.17 31.20 -50.75
CA GLU A 41 0.18 30.78 -51.13
C GLU A 41 0.29 30.82 -52.66
N THR A 42 1.44 31.24 -53.19
CA THR A 42 1.69 31.20 -54.63
C THR A 42 1.92 29.75 -55.07
N VAL A 43 1.59 29.44 -56.32
CA VAL A 43 1.64 28.05 -56.81
C VAL A 43 3.05 27.45 -56.76
N ASP A 44 4.09 28.26 -56.94
CA ASP A 44 5.49 27.86 -56.86
C ASP A 44 5.91 27.46 -55.43
N ASP A 45 5.56 28.27 -54.42
CA ASP A 45 5.81 27.97 -53.01
C ASP A 45 5.11 26.66 -52.61
N PHE A 46 3.86 26.48 -53.05
CA PHE A 46 3.11 25.26 -52.79
C PHE A 46 3.75 24.02 -53.41
N LEU A 47 4.17 24.08 -54.68
CA LEU A 47 4.83 22.96 -55.35
C LEU A 47 6.16 22.61 -54.69
N CYS A 48 6.94 23.61 -54.29
CA CYS A 48 8.18 23.41 -53.54
C CYS A 48 7.90 22.72 -52.20
N ASN A 49 6.95 23.23 -51.42
CA ASN A 49 6.56 22.64 -50.13
C ASN A 49 6.01 21.21 -50.29
N PHE A 50 5.24 20.96 -51.35
CA PHE A 50 4.72 19.64 -51.70
C PHE A 50 5.85 18.64 -52.01
N LEU A 51 6.80 19.02 -52.88
CA LEU A 51 7.91 18.16 -53.26
C LEU A 51 8.86 17.89 -52.08
N VAL A 52 9.09 18.88 -51.22
CA VAL A 52 9.84 18.70 -49.96
C VAL A 52 9.12 17.72 -49.03
N ARG A 53 7.80 17.89 -48.82
CA ARG A 53 7.01 17.01 -47.95
C ARG A 53 6.98 15.56 -48.43
N LEU A 54 7.01 15.34 -49.74
CA LEU A 54 7.11 14.00 -50.33
C LEU A 54 8.55 13.47 -50.45
N GLY A 55 9.56 14.26 -50.07
CA GLY A 55 10.97 13.86 -50.15
C GLY A 55 11.53 13.77 -51.58
N MET A 56 10.90 14.46 -52.54
CA MET A 56 11.25 14.43 -53.97
C MET A 56 12.35 15.44 -54.33
N SER A 57 13.52 15.35 -53.69
CA SER A 57 14.59 16.35 -53.81
C SER A 57 15.11 16.57 -55.24
N ARG A 58 15.32 15.50 -56.01
CA ARG A 58 15.79 15.62 -57.41
C ARG A 58 14.78 16.32 -58.31
N THR A 59 13.49 16.06 -58.11
CA THR A 59 12.40 16.70 -58.86
C THR A 59 12.28 18.17 -58.48
N LEU A 60 12.48 18.50 -57.20
CA LEU A 60 12.52 19.87 -56.72
C LEU A 60 13.67 20.65 -57.37
N ASP A 61 14.88 20.10 -57.42
CA ASP A 61 16.05 20.76 -58.02
C ASP A 61 15.83 21.05 -59.51
N CYS A 62 15.30 20.07 -60.26
CA CYS A 62 14.97 20.25 -61.67
C CYS A 62 13.87 21.32 -61.86
N PHE A 63 12.79 21.24 -61.07
CA PHE A 63 11.69 22.19 -61.12
C PHE A 63 12.16 23.62 -60.86
N GLN A 64 12.93 23.84 -59.79
CA GLN A 64 13.45 25.17 -59.46
C GLN A 64 14.35 25.70 -60.58
N THR A 65 15.27 24.88 -61.10
CA THR A 65 16.17 25.29 -62.18
C THR A 65 15.39 25.75 -63.42
N GLU A 66 14.43 24.94 -63.89
CA GLU A 66 13.61 25.28 -65.05
C GLU A 66 12.72 26.50 -64.80
N TRP A 67 12.15 26.62 -63.60
CA TRP A 67 11.26 27.71 -63.21
C TRP A 67 11.97 29.07 -63.26
N TYR A 68 13.18 29.17 -62.69
CA TYR A 68 13.95 30.41 -62.68
C TYR A 68 14.55 30.75 -64.05
N GLU A 69 14.97 29.75 -64.84
CA GLU A 69 15.42 29.98 -66.22
C GLU A 69 14.32 30.61 -67.09
N LEU A 70 13.07 30.17 -66.92
CA LEU A 70 11.93 30.70 -67.68
C LEU A 70 11.56 32.13 -67.26
N ILE A 71 11.74 32.47 -65.99
CA ILE A 71 11.59 33.84 -65.47
C ILE A 71 12.67 34.76 -66.05
N GLU A 72 13.93 34.32 -66.05
CA GLU A 72 15.07 35.11 -66.58
C GLU A 72 14.92 35.38 -68.08
N ARG A 73 14.39 34.40 -68.83
CA ARG A 73 14.09 34.54 -70.26
C ARG A 73 12.84 35.39 -70.53
N GLY A 74 12.11 35.82 -69.49
CA GLY A 74 10.91 36.65 -69.60
C GLY A 74 9.71 35.94 -70.24
N VAL A 75 9.70 34.60 -70.25
CA VAL A 75 8.62 33.79 -70.84
C VAL A 75 7.34 33.88 -70.01
N PHE A 76 7.48 34.02 -68.69
CA PHE A 76 6.40 34.35 -67.77
C PHE A 76 6.96 35.09 -66.54
N THR A 77 6.11 35.84 -65.84
CA THR A 77 6.47 36.57 -64.63
C THR A 77 6.03 35.80 -63.38
N ALA A 78 6.68 36.04 -62.23
CA ALA A 78 6.28 35.40 -60.97
C ALA A 78 4.81 35.69 -60.57
N GLN A 79 4.18 36.72 -61.14
CA GLN A 79 2.77 37.04 -60.92
C GLN A 79 1.82 36.16 -61.75
N ASP A 80 2.30 35.56 -62.84
CA ASP A 80 1.50 34.71 -63.74
C ASP A 80 1.29 33.30 -63.17
N ALA A 81 2.06 32.91 -62.14
CA ALA A 81 1.97 31.60 -61.49
C ALA A 81 0.63 31.36 -60.79
N GLY A 82 -0.13 32.42 -60.49
CA GLY A 82 -1.41 32.33 -59.83
C GLY A 82 -1.32 31.93 -58.35
N LEU A 83 -2.49 31.79 -57.75
CA LEU A 83 -2.66 31.53 -56.32
C LEU A 83 -3.22 30.13 -56.09
N VAL A 84 -2.79 29.50 -55.00
CA VAL A 84 -3.27 28.16 -54.62
C VAL A 84 -4.74 28.24 -54.22
N PRO A 85 -5.59 27.32 -54.71
CA PRO A 85 -6.99 27.26 -54.30
C PRO A 85 -7.13 27.07 -52.78
N THR A 86 -7.91 27.95 -52.15
CA THR A 86 -8.10 28.03 -50.69
C THR A 86 -8.56 26.71 -50.04
N VAL A 87 -9.27 25.86 -50.79
CA VAL A 87 -9.72 24.54 -50.34
C VAL A 87 -8.54 23.63 -49.99
N TYR A 88 -7.43 23.71 -50.73
CA TYR A 88 -6.26 22.87 -50.48
C TYR A 88 -5.57 23.25 -49.16
N THR A 89 -5.31 24.54 -48.96
CA THR A 89 -4.74 25.08 -47.73
C THR A 89 -5.60 24.71 -46.53
N ARG A 90 -6.92 24.81 -46.67
CA ARG A 90 -7.87 24.41 -45.62
C ARG A 90 -7.80 22.91 -45.32
N ASN A 91 -7.70 22.05 -46.33
CA ASN A 91 -7.58 20.61 -46.10
C ASN A 91 -6.28 20.25 -45.37
N GLN A 92 -5.17 20.89 -45.71
CA GLN A 92 -3.89 20.68 -45.01
C GLN A 92 -3.95 21.12 -43.54
N GLN A 93 -4.62 22.25 -43.25
CA GLN A 93 -4.85 22.70 -41.88
C GLN A 93 -5.71 21.69 -41.10
N LEU A 94 -6.82 21.22 -41.70
CA LEU A 94 -7.70 20.22 -41.10
C LEU A 94 -6.99 18.87 -40.87
N GLU A 95 -6.09 18.46 -41.76
CA GLU A 95 -5.31 17.24 -41.61
C GLU A 95 -4.32 17.34 -40.44
N THR A 96 -3.65 18.50 -40.32
CA THR A 96 -2.75 18.81 -39.21
C THR A 96 -3.50 18.82 -37.87
N GLU A 97 -4.66 19.47 -37.83
CA GLU A 97 -5.53 19.49 -36.65
C GLU A 97 -6.02 18.08 -36.28
N ASN A 98 -6.46 17.29 -37.26
CA ASN A 98 -6.87 15.90 -37.03
C ASN A 98 -5.73 15.05 -36.47
N MET A 99 -4.50 15.24 -36.95
CA MET A 99 -3.32 14.56 -36.44
C MET A 99 -3.07 14.92 -34.96
N HIS A 100 -3.15 16.21 -34.61
CA HIS A 100 -3.00 16.66 -33.23
C HIS A 100 -4.11 16.11 -32.32
N LEU A 101 -5.37 16.20 -32.75
CA LEU A 101 -6.51 15.67 -31.99
C LEU A 101 -6.41 14.16 -31.77
N LYS A 102 -5.98 13.39 -32.78
CA LYS A 102 -5.75 11.95 -32.63
C LYS A 102 -4.65 11.66 -31.60
N LYS A 103 -3.55 12.42 -31.63
CA LYS A 103 -2.46 12.27 -30.67
C LYS A 103 -2.94 12.56 -29.24
N ASP A 104 -3.67 13.64 -29.05
CA ASP A 104 -4.21 14.01 -27.74
C ASP A 104 -5.21 12.98 -27.22
N LEU A 105 -6.08 12.47 -28.09
CA LEU A 105 -7.02 11.41 -27.76
C LEU A 105 -6.31 10.14 -27.27
N GLU A 106 -5.22 9.72 -27.91
CA GLU A 106 -4.43 8.58 -27.45
C GLU A 106 -3.72 8.87 -26.11
N ASN A 107 -3.22 10.09 -25.91
CA ASN A 107 -2.65 10.52 -24.62
C ASN A 107 -3.69 10.47 -23.49
N TYR A 108 -4.91 10.96 -23.74
CA TYR A 108 -6.00 10.93 -22.77
C TYR A 108 -6.44 9.50 -22.45
N LYS A 109 -6.54 8.62 -23.46
CA LYS A 109 -6.82 7.19 -23.24
C LYS A 109 -5.76 6.54 -22.34
N LEU A 110 -4.48 6.80 -22.60
CA LEU A 110 -3.39 6.28 -21.78
C LEU A 110 -3.47 6.78 -20.33
N ALA A 111 -3.69 8.08 -20.14
CA ALA A 111 -3.84 8.68 -18.82
C ALA A 111 -5.04 8.11 -18.06
N ALA A 112 -6.19 7.95 -18.74
CA ALA A 112 -7.40 7.37 -18.17
C ALA A 112 -7.19 5.90 -17.76
N ASN A 113 -6.54 5.10 -18.60
CA ASN A 113 -6.23 3.69 -18.28
C ASN A 113 -5.29 3.60 -17.07
N LYS A 114 -4.24 4.43 -17.01
CA LYS A 114 -3.32 4.50 -15.87
C LYS A 114 -4.04 4.89 -14.58
N ALA A 115 -4.93 5.88 -14.64
CA ALA A 115 -5.73 6.30 -13.49
C ALA A 115 -6.68 5.18 -13.02
N LYS A 116 -7.31 4.46 -13.96
CA LYS A 116 -8.17 3.31 -13.67
C LYS A 116 -7.40 2.20 -12.97
N GLU A 117 -6.21 1.86 -13.44
CA GLU A 117 -5.35 0.84 -12.81
C GLU A 117 -4.91 1.25 -11.40
N ALA A 118 -4.51 2.51 -11.21
CA ALA A 118 -4.14 3.04 -9.90
C ALA A 118 -5.33 2.98 -8.91
N LEU A 119 -6.52 3.37 -9.37
CA LEU A 119 -7.75 3.29 -8.59
C LEU A 119 -8.07 1.85 -8.17
N LEU A 120 -7.95 0.88 -9.08
CA LEU A 120 -8.18 -0.53 -8.76
C LEU A 120 -7.17 -1.05 -7.71
N LYS A 121 -5.91 -0.64 -7.79
CA LYS A 121 -4.89 -0.98 -6.77
C LYS A 121 -5.25 -0.40 -5.41
N MET A 122 -5.62 0.89 -5.36
CA MET A 122 -6.02 1.55 -4.11
C MET A 122 -7.28 0.94 -3.49
N GLN A 123 -8.26 0.54 -4.32
CA GLN A 123 -9.46 -0.15 -3.84
C GLN A 123 -9.13 -1.49 -3.19
N LYS A 124 -8.26 -2.29 -3.82
CA LYS A 124 -7.80 -3.57 -3.26
C LYS A 124 -7.11 -3.38 -1.91
N GLU A 125 -6.21 -2.41 -1.80
CA GLU A 125 -5.51 -2.11 -0.54
C GLU A 125 -6.46 -1.64 0.56
N ARG A 126 -7.38 -0.72 0.23
CA ARG A 126 -8.44 -0.28 1.14
C ARG A 126 -9.28 -1.47 1.64
N ASP A 127 -9.66 -2.37 0.75
CA ASP A 127 -10.48 -3.53 1.09
C ASP A 127 -9.71 -4.54 1.94
N PHE A 128 -8.42 -4.73 1.66
CA PHE A 128 -7.51 -5.51 2.50
C PHE A 128 -7.43 -4.94 3.92
N HIS A 129 -7.17 -3.64 4.07
CA HIS A 129 -7.13 -2.98 5.38
C HIS A 129 -8.48 -3.06 6.10
N ARG A 130 -9.60 -2.86 5.39
CA ARG A 130 -10.94 -2.95 5.97
C ARG A 130 -11.23 -4.36 6.47
N MET A 131 -10.88 -5.39 5.71
CA MET A 131 -11.04 -6.79 6.11
C MET A 131 -10.14 -7.13 7.30
N HIS A 132 -8.87 -6.73 7.25
CA HIS A 132 -7.90 -6.97 8.32
C HIS A 132 -8.31 -6.30 9.62
N HIS A 133 -8.72 -5.02 9.58
CA HIS A 133 -9.22 -4.30 10.74
C HIS A 133 -10.43 -5.01 11.38
N LYS A 134 -11.40 -5.45 10.56
CA LYS A 134 -12.55 -6.22 11.06
C LYS A 134 -12.13 -7.50 11.78
N ARG A 135 -11.19 -8.27 11.20
CA ARG A 135 -10.65 -9.49 11.82
C ARG A 135 -9.99 -9.17 13.17
N VAL A 136 -9.08 -8.20 13.21
CA VAL A 136 -8.37 -7.80 14.43
C VAL A 136 -9.35 -7.34 15.51
N VAL A 137 -10.40 -6.60 15.16
CA VAL A 137 -11.44 -6.20 16.11
C VAL A 137 -12.20 -7.41 16.67
N GLN A 138 -12.52 -8.41 15.84
CA GLN A 138 -13.16 -9.64 16.31
C GLN A 138 -12.26 -10.42 17.27
N GLU A 139 -10.98 -10.59 16.94
CA GLU A 139 -9.99 -11.25 17.79
C GLU A 139 -9.81 -10.50 19.12
N LYS A 140 -9.66 -9.16 19.07
CA LYS A 140 -9.60 -8.31 20.25
C LYS A 140 -10.81 -8.50 21.15
N ASN A 141 -12.01 -8.50 20.57
CA ASN A 141 -13.24 -8.65 21.34
C ASN A 141 -13.35 -10.05 21.98
N LYS A 142 -12.90 -11.10 21.31
CA LYS A 142 -12.82 -12.46 21.88
C LYS A 142 -11.89 -12.48 23.09
N LEU A 143 -10.69 -11.92 22.97
CA LEU A 143 -9.72 -11.82 24.08
C LEU A 143 -10.27 -10.99 25.25
N ILE A 144 -10.97 -9.89 24.98
CA ILE A 144 -11.63 -9.10 26.02
C ILE A 144 -12.67 -9.93 26.78
N CYS A 145 -13.48 -10.73 26.08
CA CYS A 145 -14.45 -11.63 26.71
C CYS A 145 -13.75 -12.69 27.57
N ASP A 146 -12.69 -13.30 27.07
CA ASP A 146 -11.92 -14.31 27.81
C ASP A 146 -11.28 -13.72 29.08
N ILE A 147 -10.70 -12.51 29.00
CA ILE A 147 -10.17 -11.79 30.17
C ILE A 147 -11.26 -11.49 31.19
N LYS A 148 -12.45 -11.04 30.75
CA LYS A 148 -13.59 -10.78 31.65
C LYS A 148 -14.02 -12.05 32.36
N ARG A 149 -14.19 -13.15 31.63
CA ARG A 149 -14.55 -14.46 32.20
C ARG A 149 -13.51 -14.92 33.22
N LEU A 150 -12.22 -14.77 32.90
CA LEU A 150 -11.13 -15.14 33.79
C LEU A 150 -11.15 -14.32 35.08
N LYS A 151 -11.32 -12.99 34.98
CA LYS A 151 -11.45 -12.10 36.15
C LYS A 151 -12.61 -12.51 37.06
N THR A 152 -13.78 -12.80 36.49
CA THR A 152 -14.94 -13.28 37.25
C THR A 152 -14.63 -14.60 37.98
N HIS A 153 -13.98 -15.54 37.30
CA HIS A 153 -13.59 -16.81 37.90
C HIS A 153 -12.57 -16.64 39.04
N TYR A 154 -11.57 -15.78 38.87
CA TYR A 154 -10.63 -15.46 39.95
C TYR A 154 -11.31 -14.79 41.15
N ALA A 155 -12.22 -13.86 40.92
CA ALA A 155 -13.00 -13.24 41.99
C ALA A 155 -13.84 -14.27 42.77
N SER A 156 -14.28 -15.35 42.11
CA SER A 156 -15.02 -16.43 42.77
C SER A 156 -14.15 -17.32 43.67
N TYR A 157 -12.83 -17.41 43.45
CA TYR A 157 -11.94 -18.20 44.30
C TYR A 157 -11.73 -17.58 45.67
N GLU A 158 -11.77 -16.26 45.78
CA GLU A 158 -11.50 -15.58 47.05
C GLU A 158 -12.43 -16.02 48.20
N PRO A 159 -13.77 -16.02 48.05
CA PRO A 159 -14.64 -16.53 49.12
C PRO A 159 -14.39 -18.02 49.44
N VAL A 160 -13.99 -18.83 48.45
CA VAL A 160 -13.68 -20.27 48.66
C VAL A 160 -12.42 -20.43 49.51
N LEU A 161 -11.37 -19.66 49.22
CA LEU A 161 -10.13 -19.67 50.01
C LEU A 161 -10.37 -19.17 51.44
N LYS A 162 -11.18 -18.12 51.59
CA LYS A 162 -11.59 -17.60 52.89
C LYS A 162 -12.34 -18.65 53.71
N GLN A 163 -13.35 -19.29 53.12
CA GLN A 163 -14.10 -20.37 53.78
C GLN A 163 -13.21 -21.55 54.16
N LEU A 164 -12.25 -21.94 53.30
CA LEU A 164 -11.33 -23.03 53.60
C LEU A 164 -10.42 -22.68 54.79
N THR A 165 -9.93 -21.44 54.85
CA THR A 165 -9.13 -20.94 55.96
C THR A 165 -9.92 -20.93 57.27
N GLU A 166 -11.18 -20.46 57.23
CA GLU A 166 -12.09 -20.46 58.38
C GLU A 166 -12.34 -21.89 58.90
N LYS A 167 -12.63 -22.84 57.99
CA LYS A 167 -12.80 -24.27 58.33
C LYS A 167 -11.55 -24.90 58.93
N TYR A 168 -10.38 -24.56 58.41
CA TYR A 168 -9.11 -25.05 58.95
C TYR A 168 -8.93 -24.57 60.41
N GLN A 169 -9.15 -23.28 60.65
CA GLN A 169 -9.02 -22.69 61.98
C GLN A 169 -10.07 -23.23 62.98
N SER A 170 -11.31 -23.46 62.55
CA SER A 170 -12.35 -24.06 63.41
C SER A 170 -11.98 -25.51 63.79
N THR A 171 -11.55 -26.31 62.82
CA THR A 171 -11.12 -27.70 63.03
C THR A 171 -9.93 -27.77 63.97
N LEU A 172 -8.97 -26.85 63.82
CA LEU A 172 -7.79 -26.77 64.70
C LEU A 172 -8.19 -26.47 66.16
N ARG A 173 -9.09 -25.50 66.37
CA ARG A 173 -9.61 -25.20 67.72
C ARG A 173 -10.36 -26.38 68.32
N GLN A 174 -11.22 -27.05 67.54
CA GLN A 174 -11.98 -28.21 68.00
C GLN A 174 -11.06 -29.40 68.36
N LYS A 175 -10.00 -29.62 67.57
CA LYS A 175 -8.97 -30.62 67.87
C LYS A 175 -8.29 -30.34 69.22
N MET A 176 -7.94 -29.08 69.49
CA MET A 176 -7.37 -28.69 70.78
C MET A 176 -8.34 -28.96 71.95
N LEU A 177 -9.61 -28.54 71.84
CA LEU A 177 -10.62 -28.77 72.87
C LEU A 177 -10.82 -30.26 73.16
N THR A 178 -10.98 -31.07 72.11
CA THR A 178 -11.11 -32.52 72.22
C THR A 178 -9.87 -33.14 72.87
N SER A 179 -8.68 -32.57 72.61
CA SER A 179 -7.46 -33.04 73.25
C SER A 179 -7.45 -32.77 74.75
N LEU A 180 -7.83 -31.55 75.17
CA LEU A 180 -7.91 -31.20 76.58
C LEU A 180 -8.96 -32.04 77.33
N GLU A 181 -10.11 -32.29 76.71
CA GLU A 181 -11.15 -33.16 77.28
C GLU A 181 -10.65 -34.60 77.46
N ARG A 182 -9.93 -35.13 76.46
CA ARG A 182 -9.29 -36.44 76.54
C ARG A 182 -8.26 -36.49 77.67
N ASP A 183 -7.39 -35.49 77.77
CA ASP A 183 -6.34 -35.43 78.80
C ASP A 183 -6.96 -35.35 80.20
N ARG A 184 -8.06 -34.59 80.37
CA ARG A 184 -8.84 -34.55 81.61
C ARG A 184 -9.47 -35.90 81.95
N ALA A 185 -10.07 -36.59 80.98
CA ALA A 185 -10.66 -37.91 81.18
C ALA A 185 -9.60 -38.97 81.55
N VAL A 186 -8.44 -38.96 80.87
CA VAL A 186 -7.31 -39.82 81.19
C VAL A 186 -6.78 -39.54 82.60
N GLY A 187 -6.68 -38.26 83.00
CA GLY A 187 -6.32 -37.87 84.35
C GLY A 187 -7.29 -38.40 85.41
N GLN A 188 -8.60 -38.33 85.17
CA GLN A 188 -9.62 -38.91 86.05
C GLN A 188 -9.51 -40.44 86.13
N VAL A 189 -9.37 -41.13 85.00
CA VAL A 189 -9.20 -42.60 84.96
C VAL A 189 -7.95 -43.02 85.73
N THR A 190 -6.83 -42.32 85.53
CA THR A 190 -5.57 -42.60 86.23
C THR A 190 -5.71 -42.37 87.74
N GLY A 191 -6.37 -41.27 88.15
CA GLY A 191 -6.65 -41.00 89.56
C GLY A 191 -7.55 -42.04 90.22
N LEU A 192 -8.60 -42.48 89.52
CA LEU A 192 -9.49 -43.57 89.96
C LEU A 192 -8.74 -44.91 90.04
N GLN A 193 -7.88 -45.21 89.07
CA GLN A 193 -7.08 -46.43 89.06
C GLN A 193 -6.06 -46.45 90.22
N ALA A 194 -5.43 -45.31 90.54
CA ALA A 194 -4.54 -45.19 91.69
C ALA A 194 -5.28 -45.35 93.03
N THR A 195 -6.50 -44.81 93.15
CA THR A 195 -7.34 -45.02 94.35
C THR A 195 -7.77 -46.48 94.50
N LEU A 196 -8.16 -47.15 93.41
CA LEU A 196 -8.43 -48.60 93.43
C LEU A 196 -7.21 -49.41 93.87
N GLN A 197 -6.02 -49.15 93.31
CA GLN A 197 -4.79 -49.83 93.70
C GLN A 197 -4.42 -49.61 95.18
N ASN A 198 -4.60 -48.40 95.71
CA ASN A 198 -4.38 -48.11 97.13
C ASN A 198 -5.37 -48.86 98.04
N LEU A 199 -6.63 -48.98 97.63
CA LEU A 199 -7.65 -49.76 98.36
C LEU A 199 -7.38 -51.26 98.32
N GLU A 200 -6.90 -51.79 97.18
CA GLU A 200 -6.46 -53.19 97.05
C GLU A 200 -5.23 -53.47 97.91
N SER A 201 -4.27 -52.55 97.94
CA SER A 201 -3.06 -52.62 98.78
C SER A 201 -3.41 -52.54 100.27
N GLY A 202 -4.37 -51.68 100.65
CA GLY A 202 -4.87 -51.59 102.03
C GLY A 202 -5.63 -52.82 102.53
N ARG A 203 -6.18 -53.63 101.62
CA ARG A 203 -6.84 -54.92 101.95
C ARG A 203 -5.86 -56.06 102.23
N SER A 204 -4.57 -55.88 101.94
CA SER A 204 -3.53 -56.91 102.13
C SER A 204 -2.90 -56.95 103.53
N ILE A 205 -3.34 -56.08 104.45
CA ILE A 205 -2.85 -56.08 105.84
C ILE A 205 -3.92 -56.65 106.78
N GLN A 206 -3.80 -57.99 106.94
CA GLN A 206 -4.23 -58.87 108.04
C GLN A 206 -5.69 -59.35 108.13
N ILE A 207 -5.86 -60.68 107.92
CA ILE A 207 -6.32 -61.58 109.01
C ILE A 207 -5.39 -62.81 109.04
N PRO A 208 -4.66 -63.07 110.14
CA PRO A 208 -4.03 -64.36 110.39
C PRO A 208 -5.11 -65.33 110.89
N VAL A 209 -5.30 -66.48 110.23
CA VAL A 209 -6.00 -67.62 110.84
C VAL A 209 -5.01 -68.77 111.00
N THR A 210 -4.57 -68.85 112.24
CA THR A 210 -4.08 -69.97 113.04
C THR A 210 -4.21 -71.37 112.42
N LYS A 211 -3.07 -72.08 112.50
CA LYS A 211 -2.92 -73.53 112.29
C LYS A 211 -4.00 -74.34 113.02
N GLY A 212 -4.61 -75.29 112.32
CA GLY A 212 -5.27 -76.46 112.89
C GLY A 212 -4.73 -77.74 112.23
N LYS A 213 -3.86 -78.46 112.94
CA LYS A 213 -3.64 -79.91 112.72
C LYS A 213 -4.93 -80.63 113.15
N ILE A 214 -5.29 -81.74 112.49
CA ILE A 214 -5.53 -83.08 113.10
C ILE A 214 -6.00 -84.08 112.02
N PHE A 215 -5.32 -85.23 112.07
CA PHE A 215 -5.54 -86.59 111.54
C PHE A 215 -6.96 -87.04 111.11
N SER A 216 -7.07 -87.64 109.92
CA SER A 216 -7.09 -89.11 109.68
C SER A 216 -6.92 -89.40 108.19
#